data_AF-A0A917RBR4-F1
#
_entry.id   AF-A0A917RBR4-F1
#
_cell.length_a   1.000
_cell.length_b   1.000
_cell.length_c   1.000
_cell.angle_alpha   90.00
_cell.angle_beta   90.00
_cell.angle_gamma   90.00
#
_symmetry.space_group_name_H-M   'P 1'
#
loop_
_entity.id
_entity.type
_entity.pdbx_description
1 polymer ?
#
loop_
_entity_poly.entity_id
_entity_poly.type
_entity_poly.pdbx_seq_one_letter_code
_entity_poly.pdbx_strand_id
1 'polypeptide(L)'
;MARSCPFVARSRYKSVMGWRDRYGIRRLRGTRIAKFDREANDGDIEALIAFAKSRRGVEFYVEPETFATDTTAVAVAHDGEWTRRRVGSPAVIIKVARNLALPVYDVQLTGYPNRMRAYNERRRNEASQE
;
A
#
# COMPACT_ATOMS: atom_id res chain seq x y z
N MET A 1 -36.63 31.47 22.65
CA MET A 1 -35.34 31.22 23.35
C MET A 1 -34.49 30.30 22.49
N ALA A 2 -33.63 30.89 21.66
CA ALA A 2 -32.75 30.17 20.74
C ALA A 2 -31.50 29.67 21.49
N ARG A 3 -31.21 28.38 21.36
CA ARG A 3 -30.00 27.75 21.93
C ARG A 3 -28.83 27.98 20.99
N SER A 4 -27.88 28.78 21.46
CA SER A 4 -26.59 29.05 20.84
C SER A 4 -25.65 27.83 20.91
N CYS A 5 -25.24 27.31 19.75
CA CYS A 5 -24.15 26.35 19.60
C CYS A 5 -22.80 27.08 19.53
N PRO A 6 -21.75 26.65 20.25
CA PRO A 6 -20.43 27.22 20.09
C PRO A 6 -19.69 26.63 18.88
N PHE A 7 -19.29 27.56 18.04
CA PHE A 7 -18.24 27.55 17.02
C PHE A 7 -17.07 26.58 17.31
N VAL A 8 -16.96 25.51 16.52
CA VAL A 8 -15.77 24.63 16.50
C VAL A 8 -14.69 25.25 15.60
N ALA A 9 -13.57 25.63 16.22
CA ALA A 9 -12.39 26.13 15.55
C ALA A 9 -11.77 25.05 14.62
N ARG A 10 -11.65 25.37 13.32
CA ARG A 10 -10.90 24.54 12.36
C ARG A 10 -9.41 24.62 12.67
N SER A 11 -8.87 23.53 13.21
CA SER A 11 -7.43 23.32 13.35
C SER A 11 -6.77 23.31 11.96
N ARG A 12 -5.91 24.30 11.75
CA ARG A 12 -5.12 24.51 10.54
C ARG A 12 -3.82 23.70 10.70
N TYR A 13 -3.83 22.41 10.35
CA TYR A 13 -2.61 21.60 10.38
C TYR A 13 -1.66 22.03 9.25
N LYS A 14 -0.49 22.56 9.64
CA LYS A 14 0.64 22.88 8.77
C LYS A 14 1.09 21.60 8.03
N SER A 15 1.13 21.69 6.71
CA SER A 15 1.66 20.65 5.83
C SER A 15 3.16 20.46 6.11
N VAL A 16 3.49 19.40 6.85
CA VAL A 16 4.86 18.90 6.95
C VAL A 16 5.18 18.23 5.63
N MET A 17 6.28 18.64 5.00
CA MET A 17 6.90 18.11 3.79
C MET A 17 6.38 16.71 3.40
N GLY A 18 5.56 16.65 2.35
CA GLY A 18 4.87 15.43 1.94
C GLY A 18 5.87 14.34 1.55
N TRP A 19 5.58 13.08 1.88
CA TRP A 19 6.43 11.95 1.50
C TRP A 19 6.72 11.93 -0.02
N ARG A 20 5.78 12.41 -0.85
CA ARG A 20 5.98 12.67 -2.29
C ARG A 20 7.29 13.42 -2.62
N ASP A 21 7.65 14.41 -1.82
CA ASP A 21 8.89 15.19 -1.98
C ASP A 21 10.10 14.40 -1.48
N ARG A 22 9.96 13.66 -0.37
CA ARG A 22 11.00 12.78 0.18
C ARG A 22 11.38 11.64 -0.77
N TYR A 23 10.38 11.05 -1.43
CA TYR A 23 10.55 9.91 -2.32
C TYR A 23 10.63 10.34 -3.81
N GLY A 24 10.53 11.62 -4.15
CA GLY A 24 10.69 12.14 -5.53
C GLY A 24 9.81 11.45 -6.60
N ILE A 25 8.58 11.07 -6.26
CA ILE A 25 7.69 10.25 -7.14
C ILE A 25 7.05 11.10 -8.25
N ARG A 26 7.09 12.43 -8.12
CA ARG A 26 6.46 13.38 -9.07
C ARG A 26 6.88 13.20 -10.54
N ARG A 27 8.11 12.73 -10.82
CA ARG A 27 8.63 12.56 -12.19
C ARG A 27 8.36 11.19 -12.81
N LEU A 28 7.82 10.24 -12.05
CA LEU A 28 7.65 8.84 -12.51
C LEU A 28 6.23 8.54 -13.01
N ARG A 29 5.26 9.44 -12.79
CA ARG A 29 3.95 9.35 -13.45
C ARG A 29 4.07 9.93 -14.86
N GLY A 30 4.42 9.08 -15.82
CA GLY A 30 4.31 9.37 -17.25
C GLY A 30 2.85 9.63 -17.67
N THR A 31 2.68 10.25 -18.84
CA THR A 31 1.40 10.69 -19.39
C THR A 31 0.38 9.54 -19.52
N ARG A 32 -0.82 9.82 -19.00
CA ARG A 32 -1.97 8.94 -18.69
C ARG A 32 -2.64 8.27 -19.91
N ILE A 33 -2.80 6.94 -19.88
CA ILE A 33 -3.83 6.14 -20.60
C ILE A 33 -4.11 4.95 -19.64
N ALA A 34 -5.23 4.83 -18.93
CA ALA A 34 -6.57 4.53 -19.42
C ALA A 34 -7.67 5.04 -18.45
N LYS A 35 -8.89 5.16 -18.97
CA LYS A 35 -10.00 5.96 -18.45
C LYS A 35 -11.00 5.18 -17.57
N PHE A 36 -10.62 4.01 -17.06
CA PHE A 36 -11.50 3.16 -16.24
C PHE A 36 -10.70 2.45 -15.16
N ASP A 37 -10.36 3.13 -14.07
CA ASP A 37 -10.16 2.54 -12.73
C ASP A 37 -9.71 3.63 -11.75
N ARG A 38 -10.04 3.47 -10.45
CA ARG A 38 -9.66 4.44 -9.40
C ARG A 38 -8.15 4.69 -9.46
N GLU A 39 -7.75 5.94 -9.76
CA GLU A 39 -6.36 6.40 -9.65
C GLU A 39 -5.76 5.87 -8.35
N ALA A 40 -4.57 5.25 -8.43
CA ALA A 40 -3.83 4.80 -7.26
C ALA A 40 -3.76 5.95 -6.23
N ASN A 41 -4.52 5.80 -5.16
CA ASN A 41 -4.70 6.85 -4.18
C ASN A 41 -3.46 6.88 -3.30
N ASP A 42 -2.95 8.07 -3.01
CA ASP A 42 -1.78 8.23 -2.16
C ASP A 42 -1.94 7.59 -0.78
N GLY A 43 -3.18 7.49 -0.30
CA GLY A 43 -3.50 6.75 0.93
C GLY A 43 -3.16 5.26 0.86
N ASP A 44 -3.23 4.63 -0.32
CA ASP A 44 -2.88 3.21 -0.47
C ASP A 44 -1.37 2.98 -0.36
N ILE A 45 -0.56 3.90 -0.89
CA ILE A 45 0.89 3.84 -0.75
C ILE A 45 1.32 4.17 0.68
N GLU A 46 0.69 5.17 1.30
CA GLU A 46 0.90 5.48 2.72
C GLU A 46 0.55 4.30 3.62
N ALA A 47 -0.54 3.58 3.33
CA ALA A 47 -0.91 2.37 4.04
C ALA A 47 0.13 1.25 3.88
N LEU A 48 0.68 1.03 2.67
CA LEU A 48 1.78 0.08 2.46
C LEU A 48 3.02 0.46 3.26
N ILE A 49 3.39 1.74 3.26
CA ILE A 49 4.54 2.24 4.01
C ILE A 49 4.31 2.08 5.52
N ALA A 50 3.11 2.40 6.01
CA ALA A 50 2.75 2.24 7.42
C ALA A 50 2.77 0.76 7.84
N PHE A 51 2.29 -0.14 6.98
CA PHE A 51 2.38 -1.57 7.18
C PHE A 51 3.85 -2.03 7.25
N ALA A 52 4.67 -1.60 6.29
CA ALA A 52 6.09 -1.94 6.25
C ALA A 52 6.88 -1.43 7.46
N LYS A 53 6.48 -0.30 8.05
CA LYS A 53 7.10 0.27 9.25
C LYS A 53 6.61 -0.35 10.55
N SER A 54 5.38 -0.84 10.59
CA SER A 54 4.79 -1.44 11.80
C SER A 54 5.23 -2.90 12.00
N ARG A 55 5.67 -3.58 10.94
CA ARG A 55 6.02 -5.00 10.94
C ARG A 55 7.48 -5.23 10.58
N ARG A 56 8.02 -6.38 10.99
CA ARG A 56 9.40 -6.79 10.70
C ARG A 56 9.44 -7.79 9.55
N GLY A 57 10.57 -7.80 8.83
CA GLY A 57 10.82 -8.74 7.73
C GLY A 57 9.80 -8.63 6.60
N VAL A 58 9.37 -7.39 6.30
CA VAL A 58 8.37 -7.13 5.27
C VAL A 58 9.00 -7.24 3.89
N GLU A 59 8.34 -7.98 3.01
CA GLU A 59 8.72 -8.16 1.62
C GLU A 59 7.60 -7.65 0.73
N PHE A 60 7.96 -6.94 -0.34
CA PHE A 60 6.98 -6.48 -1.32
C PHE A 60 6.92 -7.44 -2.49
N TYR A 61 5.69 -7.79 -2.86
CA TYR A 61 5.36 -8.65 -3.98
C TYR A 61 4.53 -7.84 -4.96
N VAL A 62 5.05 -7.63 -6.16
CA VAL A 62 4.37 -6.84 -7.19
C VAL A 62 3.61 -7.77 -8.09
N GLU A 63 2.33 -7.47 -8.28
CA GLU A 63 1.54 -8.06 -9.34
C GLU A 63 1.65 -7.14 -10.56
N PRO A 64 2.20 -7.63 -11.69
CA PRO A 64 2.32 -6.83 -12.90
C PRO A 64 0.94 -6.40 -13.39
N GLU A 65 0.88 -5.22 -14.01
CA GLU A 65 -0.31 -4.76 -14.71
C GLU A 65 -0.73 -5.80 -15.75
N THR A 66 -2.01 -6.13 -15.75
CA THR A 66 -2.63 -6.95 -16.80
C THR A 66 -3.54 -6.06 -17.63
N PHE A 67 -3.95 -6.53 -18.82
CA PHE A 67 -4.89 -5.81 -19.68
C PHE A 67 -6.22 -5.42 -18.99
N ALA A 68 -6.56 -6.05 -17.85
CA ALA A 68 -7.79 -5.83 -17.12
C ALA A 68 -7.60 -5.20 -15.72
N THR A 69 -6.37 -5.01 -15.22
CA THR A 69 -6.16 -4.53 -13.85
C THR A 69 -4.83 -3.78 -13.71
N ASP A 70 -4.90 -2.60 -13.10
CA ASP A 70 -3.74 -1.79 -12.72
C ASP A 70 -2.73 -2.57 -11.85
N THR A 71 -1.47 -2.13 -11.87
CA THR A 71 -0.43 -2.69 -11.00
C THR A 71 -0.83 -2.63 -9.52
N THR A 72 -0.84 -3.79 -8.85
CA THR A 72 -1.01 -3.86 -7.39
C THR A 72 0.23 -4.40 -6.71
N ALA A 73 0.39 -4.06 -5.43
CA ALA A 73 1.47 -4.56 -4.60
C ALA A 73 0.91 -5.19 -3.33
N VAL A 74 1.54 -6.27 -2.91
CA VAL A 74 1.27 -6.97 -1.67
C VAL A 74 2.49 -6.82 -0.77
N ALA A 75 2.29 -6.26 0.42
CA ALA A 75 3.31 -6.30 1.47
C ALA A 75 3.05 -7.52 2.35
N VAL A 76 4.05 -8.39 2.52
CA VAL A 76 3.96 -9.59 3.35
C VAL A 76 4.98 -9.48 4.47
N ALA A 77 4.52 -9.56 5.71
CA ALA A 77 5.38 -9.56 6.90
C ALA A 77 5.96 -10.96 7.20
N HIS A 78 6.92 -10.99 8.11
CA HIS A 78 7.61 -12.23 8.51
C HIS A 78 6.66 -13.31 9.07
N ASP A 79 5.61 -12.92 9.78
CA ASP A 79 4.59 -13.82 10.35
C ASP A 79 3.58 -14.34 9.31
N GLY A 80 3.65 -13.80 8.08
CA GLY A 80 2.72 -14.09 7.00
C GLY A 80 1.51 -13.15 6.94
N GLU A 81 1.38 -12.18 7.85
CA GLU A 81 0.39 -11.14 7.70
C GLU A 81 0.66 -10.35 6.41
N TRP A 82 -0.38 -10.02 5.66
CA TRP A 82 -0.23 -9.32 4.40
C TRP A 82 -1.29 -8.24 4.20
N THR A 83 -0.95 -7.25 3.39
CA THR A 83 -1.89 -6.25 2.89
C THR A 83 -1.67 -6.03 1.40
N ARG A 84 -2.77 -5.93 0.64
CA ARG A 84 -2.76 -5.67 -0.81
C ARG A 84 -3.32 -4.29 -1.09
N ARG A 85 -2.60 -3.52 -1.92
CA ARG A 85 -2.95 -2.14 -2.26
C ARG A 85 -2.63 -1.83 -3.71
N ARG A 86 -3.40 -0.93 -4.32
CA ARG A 86 -3.15 -0.45 -5.69
C ARG A 86 -2.03 0.59 -5.66
N VAL A 87 -1.03 0.42 -6.52
CA VAL A 87 0.13 1.32 -6.59
C VAL A 87 0.20 2.08 -7.92
N GLY A 88 -0.53 1.60 -8.93
CA GLY A 88 -0.68 2.26 -10.24
C GLY A 88 0.50 2.07 -11.18
N SER A 89 1.72 1.85 -10.66
CA SER A 89 2.88 1.49 -11.49
C SER A 89 3.91 0.68 -10.71
N PRO A 90 4.61 -0.28 -11.34
CA PRO A 90 5.67 -1.06 -10.68
C PRO A 90 6.84 -0.19 -10.24
N ALA A 91 7.11 0.91 -10.96
CA ALA A 91 8.21 1.82 -10.64
C ALA A 91 8.02 2.50 -9.27
N VAL A 92 6.77 2.74 -8.86
CA VAL A 92 6.45 3.39 -7.58
C VAL A 92 6.82 2.47 -6.42
N ILE A 93 6.40 1.22 -6.47
CA ILE A 93 6.67 0.26 -5.38
C ILE A 93 8.15 -0.09 -5.29
N ILE A 94 8.83 -0.24 -6.44
CA ILE A 94 10.30 -0.43 -6.47
C ILE A 94 11.01 0.75 -5.80
N LYS A 95 10.56 1.99 -6.05
CA LYS A 95 11.14 3.17 -5.40
C LYS A 95 10.86 3.21 -3.90
N VAL A 96 9.64 2.90 -3.47
CA VAL A 96 9.27 2.85 -2.04
C VAL A 96 10.13 1.82 -1.33
N ALA A 97 10.24 0.61 -1.87
CA ALA A 97 11.02 -0.47 -1.28
C ALA A 97 12.52 -0.15 -1.22
N ARG A 98 13.10 0.44 -2.27
CA ARG A 98 14.49 0.93 -2.25
C ARG A 98 14.74 1.91 -1.11
N ASN A 99 13.82 2.86 -0.90
CA ASN A 99 13.95 3.85 0.17
C ASN A 99 13.71 3.26 1.57
N LEU A 100 12.95 2.16 1.69
CA LEU A 100 12.77 1.42 2.94
C LEU A 100 13.85 0.33 3.13
N ALA A 101 14.76 0.14 2.18
CA ALA A 101 15.72 -0.96 2.12
C ALA A 101 15.06 -2.35 2.26
N LEU A 102 13.88 -2.52 1.62
CA LEU A 102 13.12 -3.76 1.64
C LEU A 102 13.21 -4.48 0.29
N PRO A 103 13.17 -5.83 0.29
CA PRO A 103 13.18 -6.61 -0.94
C PRO A 103 11.85 -6.48 -1.71
N VAL A 104 11.96 -6.55 -3.04
CA VAL A 104 10.83 -6.54 -3.98
C VAL A 104 10.94 -7.74 -4.90
N TYR A 105 9.85 -8.47 -5.05
CA TYR A 105 9.74 -9.62 -5.93
C TYR A 105 8.56 -9.46 -6.88
N ASP A 106 8.66 -10.09 -8.05
CA ASP A 106 7.53 -10.25 -8.96
C ASP A 106 6.79 -11.54 -8.60
N VAL A 107 5.49 -11.44 -8.33
CA VAL A 107 4.65 -12.58 -7.98
C VAL A 107 4.60 -13.63 -9.09
N GLN A 108 4.68 -13.23 -10.36
CA GLN A 108 4.66 -14.18 -11.48
C GLN A 108 5.92 -15.04 -11.53
N LEU A 109 7.04 -14.52 -11.00
CA LEU A 109 8.33 -15.24 -10.99
C LEU A 109 8.52 -16.05 -9.70
N THR A 110 8.26 -15.45 -8.54
CA THR A 110 8.53 -16.10 -7.25
C THR A 110 7.33 -16.83 -6.68
N GLY A 111 6.12 -16.44 -7.09
CA GLY A 111 4.90 -16.79 -6.38
C GLY A 111 4.78 -16.10 -5.02
N TYR A 112 3.70 -16.43 -4.31
CA TYR A 112 3.47 -16.00 -2.94
C TYR A 112 4.19 -16.90 -1.93
N PRO A 113 4.74 -16.33 -0.83
CA PRO A 113 5.53 -17.11 0.12
C PRO A 113 4.63 -18.03 0.97
N ASN A 114 5.15 -19.20 1.35
CA ASN A 114 4.41 -20.21 2.13
C ASN A 114 3.85 -19.67 3.46
N ARG A 115 4.55 -18.71 4.09
CA ARG A 115 4.08 -18.05 5.32
C ARG A 115 2.74 -17.31 5.15
N MET A 116 2.50 -16.72 3.98
CA MET A 116 1.24 -16.04 3.66
C MET A 116 0.09 -17.06 3.59
N ARG A 117 0.34 -18.24 3.01
CA ARG A 117 -0.64 -19.34 2.98
C ARG A 117 -0.96 -19.83 4.40
N ALA A 118 0.08 -20.09 5.20
CA ALA A 118 -0.08 -20.50 6.60
C ALA A 118 -0.86 -19.46 7.44
N TYR A 119 -0.67 -18.16 7.18
CA TYR A 119 -1.46 -17.11 7.83
C TYR A 119 -2.94 -17.19 7.47
N ASN A 120 -3.26 -17.37 6.19
CA ASN A 120 -4.64 -17.48 5.72
C ASN A 120 -5.35 -18.73 6.29
N GLU A 121 -4.63 -19.85 6.40
CA GLU A 121 -5.16 -21.08 7.02
C GLU A 121 -5.49 -20.87 8.49
N ARG A 122 -4.61 -20.22 9.27
CA ARG A 122 -4.89 -19.87 10.67
C ARG A 122 -6.14 -19.01 10.80
N ARG A 123 -6.23 -17.94 9.98
CA ARG A 123 -7.39 -17.04 9.97
C ARG A 123 -8.69 -17.75 9.59
N ARG A 124 -8.65 -18.67 8.63
CA ARG A 124 -9.81 -19.45 8.20
C ARG A 124 -10.28 -20.38 9.32
N ASN A 125 -9.35 -21.02 10.01
CA ASN A 125 -9.66 -21.90 11.13
C ASN A 125 -10.27 -21.09 12.28
N GLU A 126 -9.68 -19.96 12.67
CA GLU A 126 -10.22 -19.04 13.67
C GLU A 126 -11.67 -18.63 13.35
N ALA A 127 -11.92 -18.20 12.11
CA ALA A 127 -13.26 -17.79 11.67
C ALA A 127 -14.30 -18.93 11.60
N SER A 128 -13.87 -20.19 11.68
CA SER A 128 -14.77 -21.35 11.70
C SER A 128 -15.05 -21.87 13.12
N GLN A 129 -14.31 -21.38 14.12
CA GLN A 129 -14.45 -21.75 15.53
C GLN A 129 -15.33 -20.75 16.31
N GLU A 130 -15.85 -19.75 15.62
CA GLU A 130 -16.75 -18.69 16.11
C GLU A 130 -18.13 -18.85 15.46
#